data_AF-A0A180F0J4-F1
#
_entry.id   AF-A0A180F0J4-F1
#
_cell.length_a   1.000
_cell.length_b   1.000
_cell.length_c   1.000
_cell.angle_alpha   90.00
_cell.angle_beta   90.00
_cell.angle_gamma   90.00
#
_symmetry.space_group_name_H-M   'P 1'
#
loop_
_entity.id
_entity.type
_entity.pdbx_description
1 polymer ?
#
loop_
_entity_poly.entity_id
_entity_poly.type
_entity_poly.pdbx_seq_one_letter_code
_entity_poly.pdbx_strand_id
1 'polypeptide(L)' 'MEKKQTKTIVHYRDAKSGGYVTKKYAEEHPKTTVRETDTFSVKKK' A
#
# COMPACT_ATOMS: atom_id res chain seq x y z
N MET A 1 20.78 -20.62 -4.79
CA MET A 1 19.47 -19.99 -5.08
C MET A 1 19.35 -18.77 -4.18
N GLU A 2 19.63 -17.57 -4.70
CA GLU A 2 19.64 -16.33 -3.92
C GLU A 2 18.21 -15.91 -3.58
N LYS A 3 17.87 -15.81 -2.29
CA LYS A 3 16.55 -15.40 -1.82
C LYS A 3 16.40 -13.89 -2.00
N LYS A 4 15.78 -13.44 -3.10
CA LYS A 4 15.35 -12.05 -3.25
C LYS A 4 14.25 -11.77 -2.23
N GLN A 5 14.51 -10.87 -1.29
CA GLN A 5 13.51 -10.42 -0.32
C GLN A 5 12.61 -9.40 -1.02
N THR A 6 11.41 -9.84 -1.42
CA THR A 6 10.33 -8.97 -1.89
C THR A 6 9.52 -8.53 -0.68
N LYS A 7 9.52 -7.22 -0.39
CA LYS A 7 8.66 -6.66 0.65
C LYS A 7 7.42 -6.09 -0.01
N THR A 8 6.27 -6.56 0.44
CA THR A 8 4.96 -6.04 0.04
C THR A 8 4.44 -5.14 1.14
N ILE A 9 4.08 -3.90 0.82
CA ILE A 9 3.44 -2.98 1.75
C ILE A 9 2.08 -2.57 1.17
N VAL A 10 1.05 -2.67 2.00
CA VAL A 10 -0.31 -2.24 1.64
C VAL A 10 -0.56 -0.87 2.26
N HIS A 11 -0.88 0.11 1.42
CA HIS A 11 -1.28 1.45 1.82
C HIS A 11 -2.71 1.72 1.36
N TYR A 12 -3.38 2.63 2.07
CA TYR A 12 -4.69 3.12 1.69
C TYR A 12 -4.55 4.61 1.38
N ARG A 13 -5.08 5.05 0.25
CA ARG A 13 -4.97 6.43 -0.19
C ARG A 13 -6.33 6.97 -0.58
N ASP A 14 -6.72 8.10 -0.01
CA ASP A 14 -7.96 8.76 -0.39
C ASP A 14 -7.79 9.39 -1.79
N ALA A 15 -8.64 8.98 -2.73
CA ALA A 15 -8.61 9.43 -4.12
C ALA A 15 -9.04 10.90 -4.27
N LYS A 16 -9.74 11.46 -3.28
CA LYS A 16 -10.22 12.85 -3.33
C LYS A 16 -9.15 13.84 -2.92
N SER A 17 -8.50 13.60 -1.78
CA SER A 17 -7.48 14.48 -1.18
C SER A 17 -6.06 14.06 -1.52
N GLY A 18 -5.85 12.81 -1.92
CA GLY A 18 -4.54 12.22 -2.18
C GLY A 18 -3.78 11.82 -0.91
N GLY A 19 -4.36 11.96 0.28
CA GLY A 19 -3.74 11.62 1.56
C GLY A 19 -3.74 10.12 1.84
N TYR A 20 -2.71 9.64 2.57
CA TYR A 20 -2.70 8.28 3.09
C TYR A 20 -3.60 8.17 4.31
N VAL A 21 -4.43 7.13 4.32
CA VAL A 21 -5.46 6.92 5.33
C VAL A 21 -5.30 5.55 5.98
N THR A 22 -6.03 5.33 7.06
CA THR A 22 -6.04 4.05 7.76
C THR A 22 -6.95 3.05 7.05
N LYS A 23 -6.75 1.77 7.34
CA LYS A 23 -7.64 0.71 6.85
C LYS A 23 -9.10 0.97 7.23
N LYS A 24 -9.35 1.39 8.47
CA LYS A 24 -10.71 1.69 8.94
C LYS A 24 -11.38 2.76 8.08
N TYR A 25 -10.68 3.86 7.80
CA TYR A 25 -11.19 4.90 6.90
C TYR A 25 -11.49 4.34 5.50
N ALA A 26 -10.63 3.44 5.00
CA ALA A 26 -10.87 2.78 3.71
C ALA A 26 -12.12 1.89 3.70
N GLU A 27 -12.42 1.22 4.83
CA GLU A 27 -13.61 0.39 5.01
C GLU A 27 -14.88 1.23 5.16
N GLU A 28 -14.79 2.40 5.80
CA GLU A 28 -15.90 3.37 5.91
C GLU A 28 -16.13 4.12 4.58
N HIS A 29 -15.07 4.36 3.81
CA HIS A 29 -15.10 5.09 2.53
C HIS A 29 -14.53 4.27 1.35
N PRO A 30 -15.12 3.09 1.03
CA PRO A 30 -14.58 2.21 -0.02
C PRO A 30 -14.73 2.79 -1.42
N LYS A 31 -15.64 3.76 -1.60
CA LYS A 31 -15.89 4.43 -2.88
C LYS A 31 -14.83 5.47 -3.24
N THR A 32 -14.14 6.02 -2.23
CA THR A 32 -13.17 7.10 -2.42
C THR A 32 -11.78 6.73 -1.96
N THR A 33 -11.57 5.51 -1.46
CA THR A 33 -10.26 5.05 -1.00
C THR A 33 -9.70 4.00 -1.94
N VAL A 34 -8.46 4.21 -2.36
CA VAL A 34 -7.68 3.27 -3.16
C VAL A 34 -6.83 2.41 -2.24
N ARG A 35 -6.81 1.11 -2.50
CA ARG A 35 -5.91 0.14 -1.84
C ARG A 35 -4.70 -0.05 -2.74
N GLU A 36 -3.58 0.52 -2.34
CA GLU A 36 -2.33 0.42 -3.08
C GLU A 36 -1.47 -0.69 -2.47
N THR A 37 -1.00 -1.60 -3.31
CA THR A 37 -0.09 -2.68 -2.90
C THR A 37 1.24 -2.44 -3.59
N ASP A 38 2.22 -1.98 -2.83
CA ASP A 38 3.56 -1.68 -3.33
C ASP A 38 4.47 -2.88 -3.05
N THR A 39 5.07 -3.44 -4.10
CA THR A 39 6.01 -4.55 -4.01
C THR A 39 7.39 -4.07 -4.44
N PHE A 40 8.35 -4.05 -3.53
CA PHE A 40 9.72 -3.71 -3.87
C PHE A 40 10.69 -4.82 -3.49
N SER A 41 11.62 -5.11 -4.40
CA SER A 41 12.73 -6.02 -4.17
C SER A 41 13.86 -5.27 -3.47
N VAL A 42 14.10 -5.57 -2.20
CA VAL A 42 15.26 -5.01 -1.49
C VAL A 42 16.49 -5.79 -1.93
N LYS A 43 17.36 -5.17 -2.72
CA LYS A 43 18.70 -5.70 -3.00
C LYS A 43 19.59 -5.35 -1.81
N LYS A 44 19.82 -6.33 -0.91
CA LYS A 44 20.80 -6.18 0.18
C LYS A 44 22.17 -5.95 -0.47
N LYS A 45 22.82 -4.83 -0.14
CA LYS A 45 24.21 -4.54 -0.49
C LYS A 45 25.15 -5.29 0.45
#